data_AF-A0A7C2A6X2-F1
#
_entry.id   AF-A0A7C2A6X2-F1
#
_cell.length_a   1.000
_cell.length_b   1.000
_cell.length_c   1.000
_cell.angle_alpha   90.00
_cell.angle_beta   90.00
_cell.angle_gamma   90.00
#
_symmetry.space_group_name_H-M   'P 1'
#
loop_
_entity.id
_entity.type
_entity.pdbx_description
1 polymer ?
#
loop_
_entity_poly.entity_id
_entity_poly.type
_entity_poly.pdbx_seq_one_letter_code
_entity_poly.pdbx_strand_id
1 'polypeptide(L)'
;MLERIRRETEDVGQAAEAKVKAMIEWLDEENEIYQENKTLVDKIRQLAAQDSYLGYIEAKDIATSLISRYHLIQKTVRINLLRQIASQDNHLRRYEIYWREYPLKGFFRTVGPLLHETRQKLNYAATLAKSDQANAFKQARRMAEETASGLKEMVTIAGRMTFLENVINVLRSFGKYLLIAEVIAFVIAAFVIPIGSSAITHLYPDLNWAVFENIEQYHKHAFGIGSVAGFLVAIVLTLRDTPRS
;
A
#
# COMPACT_ATOMS: atom_id res chain seq x y z
N MET A 1 23.39 -57.56 -20.67
CA MET A 1 23.49 -56.11 -20.92
C MET A 1 22.11 -55.45 -20.92
N LEU A 2 21.15 -55.97 -21.69
CA LEU A 2 19.77 -55.46 -21.76
C LEU A 2 19.04 -55.52 -20.41
N GLU A 3 19.13 -56.65 -19.69
CA GLU A 3 18.52 -56.84 -18.36
C GLU A 3 19.00 -55.83 -17.30
N ARG A 4 20.27 -55.42 -17.38
CA ARG A 4 20.86 -54.41 -16.48
C ARG A 4 20.26 -53.04 -16.76
N ILE A 5 20.19 -52.66 -18.04
CA ILE A 5 19.65 -51.38 -18.47
C ILE A 5 18.14 -51.29 -18.19
N ARG A 6 17.40 -52.39 -18.37
CA ARG A 6 15.98 -52.48 -18.00
C ARG A 6 15.76 -52.12 -16.53
N ARG A 7 16.49 -52.76 -15.61
CA ARG A 7 16.38 -52.45 -14.17
C ARG A 7 16.75 -51.00 -13.85
N GLU A 8 17.86 -50.51 -14.41
CA GLU A 8 18.27 -49.12 -14.21
C GLU A 8 17.18 -48.14 -14.72
N THR A 9 16.52 -48.44 -15.83
CA THR A 9 15.43 -47.62 -16.37
C THR A 9 14.16 -47.71 -15.52
N GLU A 10 13.81 -48.90 -14.99
CA GLU A 10 12.69 -49.07 -14.06
C GLU A 10 12.90 -48.25 -12.77
N ASP A 11 14.08 -48.34 -12.16
CA ASP A 11 14.43 -47.61 -10.94
C ASP A 11 14.37 -46.09 -11.15
N VAL A 12 15.01 -45.58 -12.21
CA VAL A 12 15.04 -44.14 -12.51
C VAL A 12 13.67 -43.65 -12.98
N GLY A 13 12.91 -44.48 -13.71
CA GLY A 13 11.54 -44.18 -14.15
C GLY A 13 10.57 -44.04 -12.97
N GLN A 14 10.62 -44.96 -12.00
CA GLN A 14 9.83 -44.87 -10.77
C GLN A 14 10.21 -43.63 -9.95
N ALA A 15 11.50 -43.33 -9.84
CA ALA A 15 11.97 -42.11 -9.18
C ALA A 15 11.46 -40.84 -9.87
N ALA A 16 11.52 -40.78 -11.20
CA ALA A 16 11.02 -39.66 -11.98
C ALA A 16 9.49 -39.50 -11.82
N GLU A 17 8.73 -40.58 -11.87
CA GLU A 17 7.29 -40.55 -11.63
C GLU A 17 6.95 -40.02 -10.22
N ALA A 18 7.67 -40.48 -9.20
CA ALA A 18 7.51 -39.98 -7.84
C ALA A 18 7.84 -38.48 -7.73
N LYS A 19 8.89 -38.00 -8.42
CA LYS A 19 9.22 -36.57 -8.46
C LYS A 19 8.18 -35.74 -9.18
N VAL A 20 7.64 -36.21 -10.30
CA VAL A 20 6.55 -35.52 -11.01
C VAL A 20 5.31 -35.45 -10.13
N LYS A 21 4.91 -36.55 -9.47
CA LYS A 21 3.80 -36.53 -8.50
C LYS A 21 4.04 -35.52 -7.37
N ALA A 22 5.26 -35.43 -6.84
CA ALA A 22 5.61 -34.46 -5.81
C ALA A 22 5.65 -33.00 -6.32
N MET A 23 5.66 -32.73 -7.63
CA MET A 23 5.62 -31.36 -8.16
C MET A 23 4.34 -30.61 -7.78
N ILE A 24 3.22 -31.32 -7.56
CA ILE A 24 1.95 -30.73 -7.09
C ILE A 24 2.08 -30.04 -5.72
N GLU A 25 3.13 -30.38 -4.97
CA GLU A 25 3.39 -29.72 -3.70
C GLU A 25 3.96 -28.30 -3.88
N TRP A 26 4.48 -28.01 -5.07
CA TRP A 26 5.15 -26.76 -5.44
C TRP A 26 4.38 -25.97 -6.50
N LEU A 27 3.64 -26.66 -7.36
CA LEU A 27 2.87 -26.13 -8.47
C LEU A 27 1.39 -26.54 -8.34
N ASP A 28 0.50 -25.72 -8.88
CA ASP A 28 -0.92 -26.04 -8.94
C ASP A 28 -1.18 -27.12 -10.02
N GLU A 29 -2.22 -27.96 -9.88
CA GLU A 29 -2.48 -29.09 -10.81
C GLU A 29 -2.73 -28.63 -12.26
N GLU A 30 -3.29 -27.43 -12.43
CA GLU A 30 -3.57 -26.85 -13.75
C GLU A 30 -2.32 -26.24 -14.40
N ASN A 31 -1.17 -26.26 -13.73
CA ASN A 31 0.06 -25.67 -14.24
C ASN A 31 0.57 -26.43 -15.48
N GLU A 32 0.82 -25.69 -16.56
CA GLU A 32 1.29 -26.24 -17.84
C GLU A 32 2.56 -27.07 -17.69
N ILE A 33 3.52 -26.63 -16.88
CA ILE A 33 4.79 -27.34 -16.63
C ILE A 33 4.54 -28.70 -15.96
N TYR A 34 3.55 -28.78 -15.06
CA TYR A 34 3.18 -30.04 -14.41
C TYR A 34 2.55 -31.01 -15.42
N GLN A 35 1.63 -30.51 -16.26
CA GLN A 35 0.98 -31.33 -17.28
C GLN A 35 1.98 -31.84 -18.33
N GLU A 36 2.88 -30.99 -18.81
CA GLU A 36 3.97 -31.39 -19.71
C GLU A 36 4.83 -32.50 -19.10
N ASN A 37 5.28 -32.36 -17.85
CA ASN A 37 6.10 -33.36 -17.19
C ASN A 37 5.34 -34.68 -16.97
N LYS A 38 4.03 -34.63 -16.76
CA LYS A 38 3.17 -35.84 -16.70
C LYS A 38 3.14 -36.58 -18.04
N THR A 39 3.02 -35.88 -19.16
CA THR A 39 3.08 -36.52 -20.49
C THR A 39 4.42 -37.20 -20.77
N LEU A 40 5.53 -36.63 -20.25
CA LEU A 40 6.86 -37.23 -20.37
C LEU A 40 6.99 -38.52 -19.55
N VAL A 41 6.30 -38.63 -18.40
CA VAL A 41 6.20 -39.89 -17.63
C VAL A 41 5.48 -40.96 -18.44
N ASP A 42 4.39 -40.60 -19.13
CA ASP A 42 3.69 -41.55 -19.99
C ASP A 42 4.56 -41.98 -21.19
N LYS A 43 5.38 -41.08 -21.75
CA LYS A 43 6.37 -41.41 -22.77
C LYS A 43 7.43 -42.40 -22.25
N ILE A 44 7.92 -42.24 -21.03
CA ILE A 44 8.85 -43.21 -20.39
C ILE A 44 8.22 -44.60 -20.34
N ARG A 45 6.95 -44.71 -19.93
CA ARG A 45 6.23 -45.99 -19.85
C ARG A 45 6.07 -46.64 -21.23
N GLN A 46 5.73 -45.85 -22.24
CA GLN A 46 5.62 -46.34 -23.61
C GLN A 46 6.95 -46.86 -24.16
N LEU A 47 8.05 -46.12 -23.94
CA LEU A 47 9.39 -46.52 -24.37
C LEU A 47 9.90 -47.76 -23.63
N ALA A 48 9.61 -47.89 -22.33
CA ALA A 48 9.97 -49.08 -21.55
C ALA A 48 9.17 -50.33 -21.98
N ALA A 49 7.92 -50.16 -22.43
CA ALA A 49 7.07 -51.24 -22.92
C ALA A 49 7.50 -51.80 -24.28
N GLN A 50 8.31 -51.06 -25.05
CA GLN A 50 8.86 -51.55 -26.33
C GLN A 50 9.94 -52.62 -26.17
N ASP A 51 10.43 -52.87 -24.94
CA ASP A 51 11.44 -53.88 -24.59
C ASP A 51 12.67 -53.86 -25.53
N SER A 52 13.13 -52.66 -25.85
CA SER A 52 14.26 -52.44 -26.74
C SER A 52 15.38 -51.68 -26.03
N TYR A 53 16.64 -52.01 -26.37
CA TYR A 53 17.81 -51.34 -25.79
C TYR A 53 17.74 -49.81 -25.96
N LEU A 54 17.36 -49.34 -27.16
CA LEU A 54 17.25 -47.90 -27.45
C LEU A 54 16.10 -47.26 -26.67
N GLY A 55 14.96 -47.94 -26.56
CA GLY A 55 13.81 -47.48 -25.76
C GLY A 55 14.19 -47.30 -24.29
N TYR A 56 14.96 -48.23 -23.72
CA TYR A 56 15.42 -48.11 -22.33
C TYR A 56 16.40 -46.96 -22.10
N ILE A 57 17.31 -46.71 -23.05
CA ILE A 57 18.24 -45.57 -22.98
C ILE A 57 17.46 -44.25 -23.05
N GLU A 58 16.56 -44.09 -24.03
CA GLU A 58 15.76 -42.86 -24.16
C GLU A 58 14.86 -42.64 -22.94
N ALA A 59 14.22 -43.70 -22.43
CA ALA A 59 13.42 -43.63 -21.21
C ALA A 59 14.26 -43.18 -20.00
N LYS A 60 15.48 -43.70 -19.85
CA LYS A 60 16.40 -43.31 -18.78
C LYS A 60 16.84 -41.84 -18.89
N ASP A 61 17.11 -41.36 -20.10
CA ASP A 61 17.51 -39.97 -20.35
C ASP A 61 16.36 -39.01 -20.01
N ILE A 62 15.12 -39.33 -20.43
CA ILE A 62 13.93 -38.54 -20.09
C ILE A 62 13.71 -38.55 -18.57
N ALA A 63 13.82 -39.71 -17.92
CA ALA A 63 13.63 -39.84 -16.48
C ALA A 63 14.65 -39.02 -15.68
N THR A 64 15.92 -39.06 -16.08
CA THR A 64 17.01 -38.27 -15.47
C THR A 64 16.77 -36.76 -15.66
N SER A 65 16.30 -36.36 -16.85
CA SER A 65 15.91 -34.98 -17.14
C SER A 65 14.75 -34.51 -16.27
N LEU A 66 13.71 -35.33 -16.06
CA LEU A 66 12.58 -35.02 -15.19
C LEU A 66 12.99 -34.81 -13.73
N ILE A 67 13.88 -35.64 -13.19
CA ILE A 67 14.42 -35.48 -11.83
C ILE A 67 15.16 -34.14 -11.71
N SER A 68 15.98 -33.80 -12.71
CA SER A 68 16.72 -32.53 -12.73
C SER A 68 15.77 -31.32 -12.83
N ARG A 69 14.73 -31.41 -13.66
CA ARG A 69 13.68 -30.39 -13.81
C ARG A 69 12.94 -30.16 -12.50
N TYR A 70 12.61 -31.22 -11.76
CA TYR A 70 11.99 -31.10 -10.43
C TYR A 70 12.78 -30.19 -9.49
N HIS A 71 14.08 -30.43 -9.37
CA HIS A 71 14.93 -29.61 -8.51
C HIS A 71 15.05 -28.17 -8.99
N LEU A 72 15.11 -27.96 -10.31
CA LEU A 72 15.13 -26.62 -10.90
C LEU A 72 13.83 -25.85 -10.62
N ILE A 73 12.68 -26.50 -10.77
CA ILE A 73 11.37 -25.93 -10.47
C ILE A 73 11.31 -25.55 -9.00
N GLN A 74 11.64 -26.47 -8.10
CA GLN A 74 11.65 -26.24 -6.64
C GLN A 74 12.51 -25.02 -6.28
N LYS A 75 13.70 -24.88 -6.86
CA LYS A 75 14.57 -23.71 -6.67
C LYS A 75 13.93 -22.43 -7.22
N THR A 76 13.34 -22.50 -8.41
CA THR A 76 12.77 -21.35 -9.10
C THR A 76 11.56 -20.78 -8.36
N VAL A 77 10.61 -21.63 -7.96
CA VAL A 77 9.41 -21.17 -7.23
C VAL A 77 9.77 -20.54 -5.88
N ARG A 78 10.79 -21.07 -5.19
CA ARG A 78 11.28 -20.48 -3.94
C ARG A 78 11.93 -19.12 -4.15
N ILE A 79 12.80 -18.99 -5.15
CA ILE A 79 13.43 -17.70 -5.48
C ILE A 79 12.35 -16.67 -5.82
N ASN A 80 11.33 -17.06 -6.58
CA ASN A 80 10.24 -16.17 -6.94
C ASN A 80 9.43 -15.73 -5.70
N LEU A 81 9.10 -16.66 -4.80
CA LEU A 81 8.42 -16.32 -3.54
C LEU A 81 9.27 -15.39 -2.66
N LEU A 82 10.56 -15.66 -2.50
CA LEU A 82 11.46 -14.79 -1.74
C LEU A 82 11.57 -13.39 -2.36
N ARG A 83 11.58 -13.29 -3.69
CA ARG A 83 11.57 -12.00 -4.41
C ARG A 83 10.26 -11.25 -4.16
N GLN A 84 9.12 -11.94 -4.15
CA GLN A 84 7.82 -11.33 -3.83
C GLN A 84 7.80 -10.80 -2.38
N ILE A 85 8.25 -11.60 -1.42
CA ILE A 85 8.35 -11.19 -0.01
C ILE A 85 9.27 -9.97 0.14
N ALA A 86 10.43 -9.96 -0.51
CA ALA A 86 11.34 -8.82 -0.50
C ALA A 86 10.73 -7.55 -1.12
N SER A 87 9.92 -7.69 -2.18
CA SER A 87 9.16 -6.57 -2.76
C SER A 87 8.15 -6.01 -1.76
N GLN A 88 7.40 -6.89 -1.08
CA GLN A 88 6.43 -6.51 -0.05
C GLN A 88 7.10 -5.82 1.15
N ASP A 89 8.26 -6.30 1.59
CA ASP A 89 9.05 -5.67 2.66
C ASP A 89 9.52 -4.26 2.26
N ASN A 90 9.95 -4.05 1.01
CA ASN A 90 10.28 -2.73 0.50
C ASN A 90 9.08 -1.77 0.52
N HIS A 91 7.88 -2.26 0.16
CA HIS A 91 6.65 -1.46 0.28
C HIS A 91 6.33 -1.12 1.73
N LEU A 92 6.42 -2.09 2.64
CA LEU A 92 6.20 -1.88 4.07
C LEU A 92 7.16 -0.85 4.65
N ARG A 93 8.44 -0.90 4.28
CA ARG A 93 9.46 0.07 4.72
C ARG A 93 9.11 1.50 4.31
N ARG A 94 8.52 1.72 3.12
CA ARG A 94 8.05 3.05 2.71
C ARG A 94 6.93 3.55 3.62
N TYR A 95 5.98 2.69 3.99
CA TYR A 95 4.93 3.04 4.94
C TYR A 95 5.46 3.34 6.34
N GLU A 96 6.47 2.60 6.80
CA GLU A 96 7.09 2.88 8.10
C GLU A 96 7.81 4.23 8.13
N ILE A 97 8.52 4.58 7.04
CA ILE A 97 9.15 5.91 6.91
C ILE A 97 8.07 7.00 6.96
N TYR A 98 7.00 6.86 6.16
CA TYR A 98 5.87 7.79 6.17
C TYR A 98 5.23 7.91 7.56
N TRP A 99 4.94 6.78 8.22
CA TRP A 99 4.37 6.76 9.56
C TRP A 99 5.28 7.41 10.61
N ARG A 100 6.59 7.22 10.51
CA ARG A 100 7.57 7.80 11.44
C ARG A 100 7.55 9.33 11.38
N GLU A 101 7.42 9.90 10.18
CA GLU A 101 7.41 11.34 9.93
C GLU A 101 6.02 11.97 10.11
N TYR A 102 4.96 11.16 10.16
CA TYR A 102 3.59 11.65 10.25
C TYR A 102 3.32 12.44 11.54
N PRO A 103 2.79 13.68 11.45
CA PRO A 103 2.59 14.53 12.62
C PRO A 103 1.37 14.13 13.48
N LEU A 104 0.37 13.47 12.90
CA LEU A 104 -0.95 13.24 13.51
C LEU A 104 -1.14 11.81 14.02
N LYS A 105 -0.09 11.20 14.59
CA LYS A 105 -0.09 9.79 15.05
C LYS A 105 -1.23 9.45 16.02
N GLY A 106 -1.67 10.42 16.82
CA GLY A 106 -2.75 10.23 17.80
C GLY A 106 -4.08 9.79 17.21
N PHE A 107 -4.37 10.16 15.95
CA PHE A 107 -5.60 9.77 15.23
C PHE A 107 -5.56 8.33 14.70
N PHE A 108 -4.36 7.75 14.56
CA PHE A 108 -4.13 6.47 13.89
C PHE A 108 -3.36 5.49 14.79
N ARG A 109 -3.85 5.26 16.01
CA ARG A 109 -3.17 4.43 17.02
C ARG A 109 -2.92 2.98 16.58
N THR A 110 -3.71 2.47 15.65
CA THR A 110 -3.63 1.10 15.13
C THR A 110 -2.54 0.90 14.08
N VAL A 111 -2.01 1.97 13.46
CA VAL A 111 -1.04 1.87 12.35
C VAL A 111 0.30 1.32 12.82
N GLY A 112 0.81 1.77 13.96
CA GLY A 112 2.06 1.25 14.52
C GLY A 112 2.03 -0.26 14.78
N PRO A 113 1.05 -0.77 15.55
CA PRO A 113 0.86 -2.21 15.76
C PRO A 113 0.69 -2.99 14.45
N LEU A 114 -0.10 -2.48 13.49
CA LEU A 114 -0.34 -3.14 12.21
C LEU A 114 0.95 -3.29 11.38
N LEU A 115 1.77 -2.23 11.31
CA LEU A 115 3.07 -2.26 10.63
C LEU A 115 4.00 -3.29 11.27
N HIS A 116 4.03 -3.33 12.61
CA HIS A 116 4.86 -4.29 13.36
C HIS A 116 4.42 -5.74 13.12
N GLU A 117 3.11 -6.01 13.19
CA GLU A 117 2.55 -7.34 12.94
C GLU A 117 2.84 -7.80 11.51
N THR A 118 2.67 -6.91 10.53
CA THR A 118 2.92 -7.20 9.12
C THR A 118 4.40 -7.50 8.86
N ARG A 119 5.31 -6.76 9.49
CA ARG A 119 6.75 -7.05 9.45
C ARG A 119 7.08 -8.42 10.01
N GLN A 120 6.50 -8.77 11.17
CA GLN A 120 6.72 -10.09 11.77
C GLN A 120 6.21 -11.21 10.86
N LYS A 121 5.02 -11.05 10.26
CA LYS A 121 4.47 -12.00 9.29
C LYS A 121 5.36 -12.18 8.07
N LEU A 122 5.88 -11.10 7.48
CA LEU A 122 6.82 -11.17 6.35
C LEU A 122 8.13 -11.88 6.72
N ASN A 123 8.71 -11.56 7.88
CA ASN A 123 9.94 -12.20 8.34
C ASN A 123 9.74 -13.69 8.59
N TYR A 124 8.60 -14.08 9.17
CA TYR A 124 8.26 -15.47 9.38
C TYR A 124 8.03 -16.21 8.05
N ALA A 125 7.30 -15.60 7.11
CA ALA A 125 7.11 -16.13 5.76
C ALA A 125 8.45 -16.30 5.02
N ALA A 126 9.38 -15.34 5.13
CA ALA A 126 10.71 -15.43 4.54
C ALA A 126 11.53 -16.59 5.13
N THR A 127 11.38 -16.83 6.44
CA THR A 127 12.06 -17.94 7.13
C THR A 127 11.50 -19.29 6.67
N LEU A 128 10.18 -19.41 6.56
CA LEU A 128 9.51 -20.60 6.04
C LEU A 128 9.85 -20.88 4.57
N ALA A 129 9.92 -19.84 3.73
CA ALA A 129 10.25 -19.97 2.30
C ALA A 129 11.68 -20.49 2.05
N LYS A 130 12.58 -20.34 3.04
CA LYS A 130 13.95 -20.90 3.00
C LYS A 130 14.01 -22.37 3.40
N SER A 131 12.96 -22.91 4.02
CA SER A 131 12.89 -24.32 4.42
C SER A 131 12.84 -25.24 3.22
N ASP A 132 13.42 -26.44 3.37
CA ASP A 132 13.37 -27.47 2.33
C ASP A 132 12.01 -28.18 2.21
N GLN A 133 11.11 -27.95 3.16
CA GLN A 133 9.85 -28.66 3.29
C GLN A 133 8.74 -28.00 2.45
N ALA A 134 7.98 -28.81 1.68
CA ALA A 134 6.87 -28.31 0.87
C ALA A 134 5.75 -27.67 1.70
N ASN A 135 5.42 -28.25 2.87
CA ASN A 135 4.40 -27.68 3.76
C ASN A 135 4.79 -26.26 4.24
N ALA A 136 6.07 -26.05 4.57
CA ALA A 136 6.57 -24.73 4.96
C ALA A 136 6.49 -23.74 3.80
N PHE A 137 6.79 -24.18 2.56
CA PHE A 137 6.63 -23.35 1.37
C PHE A 137 5.18 -22.96 1.11
N LYS A 138 4.22 -23.91 1.19
CA LYS A 138 2.79 -23.62 1.04
C LYS A 138 2.30 -22.61 2.09
N GLN A 139 2.74 -22.77 3.33
CA GLN A 139 2.44 -21.83 4.40
C GLN A 139 3.04 -20.44 4.12
N ALA A 140 4.30 -20.37 3.67
CA ALA A 140 4.96 -19.12 3.30
C ALA A 140 4.23 -18.41 2.15
N ARG A 141 3.81 -19.15 1.11
CA ARG A 141 3.04 -18.63 -0.03
C ARG A 141 1.73 -18.01 0.45
N ARG A 142 0.95 -18.74 1.26
CA ARG A 142 -0.30 -18.23 1.83
C ARG A 142 -0.09 -16.96 2.67
N MET A 143 0.93 -16.94 3.52
CA MET A 143 1.24 -15.75 4.34
C MET A 143 1.67 -14.55 3.48
N ALA A 144 2.42 -14.77 2.41
CA ALA A 144 2.80 -13.72 1.47
C ALA A 144 1.58 -13.16 0.71
N GLU A 145 0.62 -14.02 0.34
CA GLU A 145 -0.65 -13.61 -0.28
C GLU A 145 -1.53 -12.82 0.70
N GLU A 146 -1.70 -13.30 1.94
CA GLU A 146 -2.43 -12.60 3.01
C GLU A 146 -1.79 -11.23 3.32
N THR A 147 -0.46 -11.16 3.33
CA THR A 147 0.26 -9.89 3.53
C THR A 147 0.09 -8.95 2.34
N ALA A 148 0.03 -9.46 1.11
CA ALA A 148 -0.25 -8.65 -0.07
C ALA A 148 -1.61 -7.96 0.04
N SER A 149 -2.64 -8.66 0.54
CA SER A 149 -3.94 -8.06 0.84
C SER A 149 -3.87 -7.02 1.96
N GLY A 150 -3.16 -7.31 3.06
CA GLY A 150 -2.98 -6.35 4.16
C GLY A 150 -2.25 -5.07 3.74
N LEU A 151 -1.28 -5.17 2.83
CA LEU A 151 -0.61 -4.02 2.22
C LEU A 151 -1.58 -3.13 1.42
N LYS A 152 -2.60 -3.69 0.76
CA LYS A 152 -3.65 -2.89 0.09
C LYS A 152 -4.49 -2.09 1.09
N GLU A 153 -4.76 -2.66 2.26
CA GLU A 153 -5.44 -1.92 3.33
C GLU A 153 -4.57 -0.76 3.84
N MET A 154 -3.26 -0.96 3.95
CA MET A 154 -2.31 0.11 4.31
C MET A 154 -2.32 1.27 3.30
N VAL A 155 -2.45 0.99 2.00
CA VAL A 155 -2.64 2.05 0.97
C VAL A 155 -3.86 2.91 1.30
N THR A 156 -4.97 2.26 1.66
CA THR A 156 -6.23 2.95 2.00
C THR A 156 -6.07 3.81 3.25
N ILE A 157 -5.40 3.29 4.28
CA ILE A 157 -5.13 4.03 5.52
C ILE A 157 -4.22 5.23 5.23
N ALA A 158 -3.16 5.05 4.43
CA ALA A 158 -2.29 6.14 4.02
C ALA A 158 -3.06 7.23 3.26
N GLY A 159 -3.99 6.86 2.38
CA GLY A 159 -4.88 7.81 1.71
C GLY A 159 -5.71 8.64 2.70
N ARG A 160 -6.26 7.99 3.75
CA ARG A 160 -6.97 8.69 4.84
C ARG A 160 -6.06 9.61 5.64
N MET A 161 -4.81 9.20 5.89
CA MET A 161 -3.82 10.01 6.60
C MET A 161 -3.47 11.29 5.82
N THR A 162 -3.21 11.17 4.52
CA THR A 162 -2.96 12.32 3.63
C THR A 162 -4.18 13.23 3.55
N PHE A 163 -5.39 12.67 3.46
CA PHE A 163 -6.61 13.47 3.46
C PHE A 163 -6.77 14.26 4.77
N LEU A 164 -6.55 13.63 5.92
CA LEU A 164 -6.67 14.32 7.22
C LEU A 164 -5.60 15.40 7.37
N GLU A 165 -4.38 15.15 6.92
CA GLU A 165 -3.29 16.13 6.91
C GLU A 165 -3.65 17.34 6.03
N ASN A 166 -4.20 17.11 4.84
CA ASN A 166 -4.69 18.17 3.96
C ASN A 166 -5.82 18.98 4.62
N VAL A 167 -6.79 18.32 5.25
CA VAL A 167 -7.89 18.99 5.95
C VAL A 167 -7.36 19.86 7.08
N ILE A 168 -6.42 19.37 7.89
CA ILE A 168 -5.84 20.14 8.99
C ILE A 168 -5.00 21.30 8.49
N ASN A 169 -4.23 21.11 7.41
CA ASN A 169 -3.46 22.18 6.79
C ASN A 169 -4.38 23.28 6.22
N VAL A 170 -5.46 22.89 5.54
CA VAL A 170 -6.50 23.81 5.05
C VAL A 170 -7.14 24.55 6.22
N LEU A 171 -7.51 23.86 7.29
CA LEU A 171 -8.13 24.48 8.47
C LEU A 171 -7.16 25.44 9.18
N ARG A 172 -5.87 25.10 9.25
CA ARG A 172 -4.84 25.94 9.84
C ARG A 172 -4.61 27.21 9.02
N SER A 173 -4.55 27.08 7.70
CA SER A 173 -4.46 28.22 6.77
C SER A 173 -5.71 29.10 6.87
N PHE A 174 -6.90 28.48 6.90
CA PHE A 174 -8.16 29.17 7.11
C PHE A 174 -8.19 29.97 8.41
N GLY A 175 -7.83 29.34 9.53
CA GLY A 175 -7.75 30.02 10.82
C GLY A 175 -6.75 31.18 10.82
N LYS A 176 -5.60 31.02 10.16
CA LYS A 176 -4.62 32.11 10.01
C LYS A 176 -5.20 33.29 9.23
N TYR A 177 -5.86 33.05 8.10
CA TYR A 177 -6.47 34.10 7.30
C TYR A 177 -7.65 34.76 8.00
N LEU A 178 -8.45 33.99 8.73
CA LEU A 178 -9.54 34.51 9.54
C LEU A 178 -9.02 35.47 10.61
N LEU A 179 -8.00 35.06 11.37
CA LEU A 179 -7.38 35.92 12.39
C LEU A 179 -6.78 37.19 11.79
N ILE A 180 -6.10 37.11 10.63
CA ILE A 180 -5.56 38.29 9.95
C ILE A 180 -6.69 39.24 9.53
N ALA A 181 -7.78 38.70 8.96
CA ALA A 181 -8.93 39.50 8.54
C ALA A 181 -9.62 40.17 9.73
N GLU A 182 -9.80 39.47 10.85
CA GLU A 182 -10.36 40.03 12.09
C GLU A 182 -9.47 41.15 12.67
N VAL A 183 -8.15 40.97 12.69
CA VAL A 183 -7.22 42.02 13.13
C VAL A 183 -7.30 43.25 12.23
N ILE A 184 -7.38 43.08 10.90
CA ILE A 184 -7.55 44.21 9.97
C ILE A 184 -8.88 44.90 10.20
N ALA A 185 -9.98 44.16 10.33
CA ALA A 185 -11.31 44.71 10.60
C ALA A 185 -11.33 45.48 11.93
N PHE A 186 -10.68 44.94 12.97
CA PHE A 186 -10.53 45.61 14.26
C PHE A 186 -9.75 46.92 14.14
N VAL A 187 -8.61 46.94 13.43
CA VAL A 187 -7.83 48.16 13.19
C VAL A 187 -8.65 49.21 12.43
N ILE A 188 -9.39 48.80 11.38
CA ILE A 188 -10.26 49.72 10.64
C ILE A 188 -11.35 50.29 11.56
N ALA A 189 -12.02 49.43 12.35
CA ALA A 189 -13.06 49.87 13.27
C ALA A 189 -12.51 50.81 14.36
N ALA A 190 -11.35 50.50 14.93
CA ALA A 190 -10.76 51.26 16.03
C ALA A 190 -10.19 52.62 15.61
N PHE A 191 -9.71 52.76 14.36
CA PHE A 191 -9.08 54.01 13.90
C PHE A 191 -9.93 54.78 12.88
N VAL A 192 -10.48 54.13 11.86
CA VAL A 192 -11.14 54.80 10.75
C VAL A 192 -12.51 55.34 11.16
N ILE A 193 -13.26 54.59 11.97
CA ILE A 193 -14.59 55.01 12.44
C ILE A 193 -14.51 56.27 13.32
N PRO A 194 -13.70 56.34 14.39
CA PRO A 194 -13.62 57.55 15.21
C PRO A 194 -13.04 58.75 14.47
N ILE A 195 -12.01 58.55 13.62
CA ILE A 195 -11.42 59.64 12.83
C ILE A 195 -12.42 60.14 11.78
N GLY A 196 -13.08 59.23 11.05
CA GLY A 196 -14.08 59.58 10.05
C GLY A 196 -15.29 60.28 10.68
N SER A 197 -15.78 59.76 11.81
CA SER A 197 -16.86 60.39 12.58
C SER A 197 -16.48 61.80 13.04
N SER A 198 -15.25 61.97 13.56
CA SER A 198 -14.72 63.28 13.98
C SER A 198 -14.53 64.27 12.81
N ALA A 199 -14.10 63.79 11.64
CA ALA A 199 -13.93 64.63 10.46
C ALA A 199 -15.29 65.08 9.88
N ILE A 200 -16.28 64.18 9.87
CA ILE A 200 -17.63 64.48 9.40
C ILE A 200 -18.34 65.44 10.36
N THR A 201 -18.19 65.28 11.67
CA THR A 201 -18.70 66.25 12.67
C THR A 201 -18.12 67.65 12.47
N HIS A 202 -16.86 67.74 12.08
CA HIS A 202 -16.22 69.04 11.84
C HIS A 202 -16.68 69.72 10.53
N LEU A 203 -16.98 68.93 9.49
CA LEU A 203 -17.38 69.43 8.16
C LEU A 203 -18.88 69.74 8.04
N TYR A 204 -19.74 69.03 8.78
CA TYR A 204 -21.21 69.16 8.69
C TYR A 204 -21.84 69.18 10.09
N PRO A 205 -21.81 70.32 10.80
CA PRO A 205 -22.30 70.43 12.17
C PRO A 205 -23.82 70.33 12.30
N ASP A 206 -24.58 70.67 11.25
CA ASP A 206 -26.05 70.67 11.25
C ASP A 206 -26.68 69.30 10.92
N LEU A 207 -25.87 68.27 10.69
CA LEU A 207 -26.38 66.92 10.47
C LEU A 207 -26.92 66.37 11.81
N ASN A 208 -28.18 65.93 11.83
CA ASN A 208 -28.84 65.47 13.04
C ASN A 208 -28.22 64.15 13.54
N TRP A 209 -27.30 64.24 14.51
CA TRP A 209 -26.48 63.13 15.05
C TRP A 209 -27.27 62.06 15.83
N ALA A 210 -28.58 62.20 15.95
CA ALA A 210 -29.47 61.17 16.52
C ALA A 210 -29.35 59.79 15.82
N VAL A 211 -28.85 59.75 14.57
CA VAL A 211 -28.54 58.49 13.86
C VAL A 211 -27.32 57.77 14.44
N PHE A 212 -26.41 58.49 15.08
CA PHE A 212 -25.21 57.98 15.76
C PHE A 212 -25.34 57.92 17.28
N GLU A 213 -26.44 58.36 17.90
CA GLU A 213 -26.65 58.14 19.36
C GLU A 213 -26.58 56.65 19.73
N ASN A 214 -26.85 55.78 18.76
CA ASN A 214 -26.65 54.34 18.82
C ASN A 214 -25.29 53.91 18.22
N ILE A 215 -24.20 54.63 18.53
CA ILE A 215 -22.80 54.27 18.21
C ILE A 215 -22.52 52.79 18.57
N GLU A 216 -23.12 52.28 19.65
CA GLU A 216 -22.98 50.89 20.06
C GLU A 216 -23.63 49.90 19.07
N GLN A 217 -24.82 50.20 18.53
CA GLN A 217 -25.44 49.39 17.48
C GLN A 217 -24.66 49.50 16.17
N TYR A 218 -24.17 50.68 15.81
CA TYR A 218 -23.34 50.86 14.61
C TYR A 218 -22.03 50.06 14.70
N HIS A 219 -21.35 50.06 15.85
CA HIS A 219 -20.19 49.19 16.08
C HIS A 219 -20.57 47.72 16.01
N LYS A 220 -21.69 47.28 16.60
CA LYS A 220 -22.17 45.89 16.51
C LYS A 220 -22.46 45.46 15.07
N HIS A 221 -23.09 46.31 14.27
CA HIS A 221 -23.38 46.02 12.86
C HIS A 221 -22.13 46.05 11.98
N ALA A 222 -21.24 47.03 12.16
CA ALA A 222 -19.97 47.11 11.45
C ALA A 222 -19.06 45.92 11.79
N PHE A 223 -19.03 45.49 13.04
CA PHE A 223 -18.29 44.30 13.47
C PHE A 223 -18.92 43.02 12.93
N GLY A 224 -20.26 42.91 12.92
CA GLY A 224 -20.97 41.79 12.33
C GLY A 224 -20.72 41.63 10.83
N ILE A 225 -20.81 42.73 10.07
CA ILE A 225 -20.52 42.74 8.62
C ILE A 225 -19.03 42.48 8.37
N GLY A 226 -18.13 43.06 9.19
CA GLY A 226 -16.70 42.83 9.13
C GLY A 226 -16.30 41.38 9.39
N SER A 227 -16.92 40.71 10.37
CA SER A 227 -16.71 39.27 10.64
C SER A 227 -17.20 38.41 9.49
N VAL A 228 -18.39 38.70 8.92
CA VAL A 228 -18.91 37.91 7.78
C VAL A 228 -18.04 38.11 6.53
N ALA A 229 -17.63 39.34 6.24
CA ALA A 229 -16.73 39.64 5.13
C ALA A 229 -15.33 39.01 5.35
N GLY A 230 -14.78 39.10 6.56
CA GLY A 230 -13.51 38.49 6.93
C GLY A 230 -13.53 36.96 6.82
N PHE A 231 -14.64 36.34 7.21
CA PHE A 231 -14.89 34.91 7.03
C PHE A 231 -14.91 34.51 5.55
N LEU A 232 -15.63 35.25 4.71
CA LEU A 232 -15.68 34.99 3.26
C LEU A 232 -14.32 35.20 2.59
N VAL A 233 -13.58 36.25 2.96
CA VAL A 233 -12.21 36.49 2.47
C VAL A 233 -11.27 35.38 2.90
N ALA A 234 -11.38 34.90 4.15
CA ALA A 234 -10.60 33.77 4.63
C ALA A 234 -10.90 32.50 3.82
N ILE A 235 -12.18 32.21 3.49
CA ILE A 235 -12.54 31.07 2.62
C ILE A 235 -11.88 31.21 1.25
N VAL A 236 -12.01 32.37 0.60
CA VAL A 236 -11.49 32.60 -0.75
C VAL A 236 -9.97 32.48 -0.80
N LEU A 237 -9.26 33.08 0.16
CA LEU A 237 -7.80 33.00 0.22
C LEU A 237 -7.31 31.59 0.51
N THR A 238 -8.00 30.87 1.40
CA THR A 238 -7.64 29.47 1.70
C THR A 238 -7.82 28.59 0.46
N LEU A 239 -8.95 28.73 -0.26
CA LEU A 239 -9.20 27.98 -1.50
C LEU A 239 -8.23 28.34 -2.63
N ARG A 240 -7.71 29.57 -2.66
CA ARG A 240 -6.74 30.04 -3.65
C ARG A 240 -5.34 29.50 -3.40
N ASP A 241 -4.92 29.41 -2.13
CA ASP A 241 -3.59 28.93 -1.73
C ASP A 241 -3.51 27.42 -1.52
N THR A 242 -4.63 26.72 -1.52
CA THR A 242 -4.61 25.25 -1.51
C THR A 242 -4.10 24.79 -2.87
N PRO A 243 -2.93 24.12 -2.96
CA PRO A 243 -2.44 23.61 -4.24
C PRO A 243 -3.47 22.63 -4.80
N ARG A 244 -3.97 22.90 -6.01
CA ARG A 244 -4.78 21.95 -6.77
C ARG A 244 -3.86 20.78 -7.16
N SER A 245 -4.05 19.64 -6.49
CA SER A 245 -3.46 18.36 -6.88
C SER A 245 -4.09 17.86 -8.17
#